data_AF-A0A525VQU9-F1
#
_entry.id   AF-A0A525VQU9-F1
#
_cell.length_a   1.000
_cell.length_b   1.000
_cell.length_c   1.000
_cell.angle_alpha   90.00
_cell.angle_beta   90.00
_cell.angle_gamma   90.00
#
_symmetry.space_group_name_H-M   'P 1'
#
loop_
_entity.id
_entity.type
_entity.pdbx_description
1 polymer ?
#
loop_
_entity_poly.entity_id
_entity_poly.type
_entity_poly.pdbx_seq_one_letter_code
_entity_poly.pdbx_strand_id
1 'polypeptide(L)'
;MAKLNAAVTLMGVNQSTGGDGKVYSRAQLYFKADKTMLEVGVDKKQPELLTRIMPLEMVEGNAVIHVREWEGQRFLDLVGFDLVKK
;
A
#
# COMPACT_ATOMS: atom_id res chain seq x y z
N MET A 1 13.70 -10.98 2.65
CA MET A 1 12.70 -9.94 2.32
C MET A 1 13.08 -8.67 3.06
N ALA A 2 13.15 -7.54 2.36
CA ALA A 2 13.37 -6.25 3.01
C ALA A 2 12.02 -5.66 3.44
N LYS A 3 11.98 -5.10 4.65
CA LYS A 3 10.82 -4.40 5.21
C LYS A 3 11.19 -2.93 5.35
N LEU A 4 10.36 -2.07 4.77
CA LEU A 4 10.53 -0.63 4.80
C LEU A 4 9.38 -0.01 5.57
N ASN A 5 9.68 0.96 6.42
CA ASN A 5 8.69 1.76 7.11
C ASN A 5 8.80 3.19 6.59
N ALA A 6 7.68 3.81 6.25
CA ALA A 6 7.66 5.14 5.67
C ALA A 6 6.50 5.98 6.22
N ALA A 7 6.81 7.22 6.62
CA ALA A 7 5.78 8.21 6.91
C ALA A 7 5.20 8.74 5.60
N VAL A 8 3.90 8.52 5.38
CA VAL A 8 3.22 8.81 4.12
C VAL A 8 1.80 9.31 4.36
N THR A 9 1.20 9.91 3.34
CA THR A 9 -0.24 10.12 3.26
C THR A 9 -0.84 9.03 2.38
N LEU A 10 -1.77 8.24 2.92
CA LEU A 10 -2.58 7.33 2.13
C LEU A 10 -3.61 8.16 1.35
N MET A 11 -3.45 8.22 0.03
CA MET A 11 -4.35 8.95 -0.85
C MET A 11 -5.66 8.19 -1.08
N GLY A 12 -5.60 6.86 -1.10
CA GLY A 12 -6.76 5.99 -1.27
C GLY A 12 -6.36 4.59 -1.73
N VAL A 13 -7.35 3.74 -1.94
CA VAL A 13 -7.16 2.37 -2.43
C VAL A 13 -8.00 2.13 -3.68
N ASN A 14 -7.34 1.76 -4.77
CA ASN A 14 -7.97 1.42 -6.03
C ASN A 14 -8.07 -0.09 -6.19
N GLN A 15 -9.19 -0.56 -6.74
CA GLN A 15 -9.39 -1.97 -7.09
C GLN A 15 -9.51 -2.11 -8.60
N SER A 16 -8.73 -3.03 -9.18
CA SER A 16 -8.76 -3.34 -10.60
C SER A 16 -8.85 -4.84 -10.80
N THR A 17 -9.74 -5.29 -11.69
CA THR A 17 -9.79 -6.68 -12.12
C THR A 17 -8.68 -6.93 -13.16
N GLY A 18 -7.75 -7.82 -12.86
CA GLY A 18 -6.69 -8.19 -13.79
C GLY A 18 -7.20 -9.09 -14.92
N GLY A 19 -6.37 -9.29 -15.94
CA GLY A 19 -6.68 -10.18 -17.07
C GLY A 19 -6.87 -11.66 -16.67
N ASP A 20 -6.45 -12.04 -15.46
CA ASP A 20 -6.68 -13.35 -14.85
C ASP A 20 -8.01 -13.43 -14.06
N GLY A 21 -8.86 -12.39 -14.14
CA GLY A 21 -10.13 -12.31 -13.43
C GLY A 21 -10.01 -12.00 -11.94
N LYS A 22 -8.79 -11.83 -11.40
CA LYS A 22 -8.60 -11.54 -9.98
C LYS A 22 -8.67 -10.04 -9.72
N VAL A 23 -9.35 -9.66 -8.63
CA VAL A 23 -9.38 -8.26 -8.16
C VAL A 23 -8.09 -7.95 -7.43
N TYR A 24 -7.30 -7.00 -7.92
CA TYR A 24 -6.10 -6.48 -7.28
C TYR A 24 -6.43 -5.17 -6.58
N SER A 25 -6.05 -5.06 -5.30
CA SER A 25 -6.18 -3.82 -4.54
C SER A 25 -4.82 -3.15 -4.45
N ARG A 26 -4.75 -1.85 -4.75
CA ARG A 26 -3.52 -1.07 -4.72
C ARG A 26 -3.74 0.22 -3.94
N ALA A 27 -2.88 0.47 -2.96
CA ALA A 27 -2.87 1.69 -2.18
C ALA A 27 -1.97 2.73 -2.85
N GLN A 28 -2.43 3.98 -2.88
CA GLN A 28 -1.64 5.12 -3.34
C GLN A 28 -1.04 5.83 -2.13
N LEU A 29 0.29 5.81 -2.03
CA LEU A 29 1.03 6.45 -0.96
C LEU A 29 1.70 7.71 -1.48
N TYR A 30 1.46 8.83 -0.82
CA TYR A 30 2.10 10.11 -1.10
C TYR A 30 3.19 10.40 -0.07
N PHE A 31 4.40 10.66 -0.55
CA PHE A 31 5.55 11.01 0.25
C PHE A 31 5.69 12.53 0.29
N LYS A 32 5.34 13.14 1.43
CA LYS A 32 5.39 14.61 1.59
C LYS A 32 6.81 15.18 1.44
N ALA A 33 7.82 14.40 1.81
CA ALA A 33 9.22 14.85 1.84
C ALA A 33 9.75 15.19 0.44
N ASP A 34 9.41 14.40 -0.57
CA ASP A 34 9.88 14.57 -1.95
C ASP A 34 8.74 14.82 -2.96
N LYS A 35 7.50 14.91 -2.47
CA LYS A 35 6.27 15.11 -3.25
C LYS A 35 6.02 14.01 -4.28
N THR A 36 6.51 12.80 -4.03
CA THR A 36 6.31 11.66 -4.94
C THR A 36 5.09 10.83 -4.55
N MET A 37 4.56 10.09 -5.53
CA MET A 37 3.53 9.08 -5.30
C MET A 37 4.07 7.70 -5.64
N LEU A 38 3.65 6.71 -4.85
CA LEU A 38 3.99 5.32 -5.03
C LEU A 38 2.73 4.47 -4.93
N GLU A 39 2.51 3.64 -5.95
CA GLU A 39 1.44 2.65 -5.92
C GLU A 39 2.02 1.34 -5.37
N VAL A 40 1.38 0.79 -4.35
CA VAL A 40 1.78 -0.47 -3.71
C VAL A 40 0.61 -1.43 -3.69
N GLY A 41 0.86 -2.71 -3.95
CA GLY A 41 -0.15 -3.74 -3.82
C GLY A 41 -0.59 -3.89 -2.37
N VAL A 42 -1.86 -4.14 -2.11
CA VAL A 42 -2.32 -4.52 -0.77
C VAL A 42 -2.35 -6.04 -0.72
N ASP A 43 -1.61 -6.64 0.23
CA ASP A 43 -1.51 -8.09 0.32
C ASP A 43 -2.90 -8.71 0.58
N LYS A 44 -3.37 -9.54 -0.36
CA LYS A 44 -4.66 -10.25 -0.25
C LYS A 44 -4.71 -11.24 0.90
N LYS A 45 -3.55 -11.63 1.45
CA LYS A 45 -3.46 -12.45 2.66
C LYS A 45 -3.85 -11.69 3.92
N GLN A 46 -4.02 -10.37 3.84
CA GLN A 46 -4.42 -9.51 4.95
C GLN A 46 -5.73 -8.77 4.66
N PRO A 47 -6.87 -9.48 4.64
CA PRO A 47 -8.17 -8.86 4.38
C PRO A 47 -8.51 -7.78 5.41
N GLU A 48 -8.09 -7.93 6.66
CA GLU A 48 -8.32 -6.95 7.73
C GLU A 48 -7.63 -5.61 7.45
N LEU A 49 -6.40 -5.65 6.92
CA LEU A 49 -5.69 -4.44 6.51
C LEU A 49 -6.47 -3.72 5.42
N LEU A 50 -6.88 -4.46 4.37
CA LEU A 50 -7.63 -3.91 3.26
C LEU A 50 -8.93 -3.24 3.74
N THR A 51 -9.74 -3.92 4.56
CA THR A 51 -10.96 -3.35 5.13
C THR A 51 -10.70 -2.10 5.96
N ARG A 52 -9.56 -2.05 6.69
CA ARG A 52 -9.18 -0.87 7.49
C ARG A 52 -8.79 0.33 6.64
N ILE A 53 -8.06 0.12 5.54
CA ILE A 53 -7.50 1.22 4.73
C ILE A 53 -8.40 1.63 3.55
N MET A 54 -9.30 0.76 3.10
CA MET A 54 -10.21 1.04 1.99
C MET A 54 -11.10 2.27 2.20
N PRO A 55 -11.66 2.56 3.40
CA PRO A 55 -12.45 3.77 3.62
C PRO A 55 -11.60 5.01 3.90
N LEU A 56 -10.27 4.89 3.97
CA LEU A 56 -9.39 6.01 4.29
C LEU A 56 -8.98 6.74 3.02
N GLU A 57 -9.11 8.07 3.03
CA GLU A 57 -8.73 8.95 1.94
C GLU A 57 -7.99 10.16 2.50
N MET A 58 -6.84 10.48 1.92
CA MET A 58 -5.97 11.58 2.34
C MET A 58 -5.57 11.56 3.83
N VAL A 59 -5.27 10.37 4.38
CA VAL A 59 -4.94 10.19 5.81
C VAL A 59 -3.44 9.98 6.02
N GLU A 60 -2.86 10.65 7.02
CA GLU A 60 -1.45 10.50 7.39
C GLU A 60 -1.22 9.27 8.26
N GLY A 61 -0.16 8.52 7.93
CA GLY A 61 0.17 7.28 8.60
C GLY A 61 1.61 6.84 8.38
N ASN A 62 1.97 5.76 9.05
CA ASN A 62 3.20 5.01 8.82
C ASN A 62 2.87 3.75 8.04
N ALA A 63 3.32 3.69 6.78
CA ALA A 63 3.15 2.53 5.92
C ALA A 63 4.30 1.54 6.12
N VAL A 64 3.94 0.27 6.23
CA VAL A 64 4.87 -0.85 6.30
C VAL A 64 4.83 -1.59 4.97
N ILE A 65 5.94 -1.55 4.24
CA ILE A 65 6.05 -2.07 2.87
C ILE A 65 7.03 -3.24 2.85
N HIS A 66 6.59 -4.36 2.29
CA HIS A 66 7.46 -5.48 1.94
C HIS A 66 7.94 -5.34 0.50
N VAL A 67 9.25 -5.52 0.31
CA VAL A 67 9.85 -5.62 -1.02
C VAL A 67 10.08 -7.10 -1.33
N ARG A 68 9.39 -7.58 -2.37
CA ARG A 68 9.57 -8.92 -2.93
C ARG A 68 10.22 -8.82 -4.30
N GLU A 69 11.02 -9.80 -4.66
CA GLU A 69 11.60 -9.93 -5.99
C GLU A 69 11.14 -11.26 -6.57
N TRP A 70 10.61 -11.23 -7.78
CA TRP A 70 10.15 -12.40 -8.52
C TRP A 70 10.52 -12.23 -9.98
N GLU A 71 11.25 -13.20 -10.54
CA GLU A 71 11.71 -13.18 -11.94
C GLU A 71 12.45 -11.88 -12.32
N GLY A 72 13.25 -11.34 -11.40
CA GLY A 72 13.98 -10.08 -11.58
C GLY A 72 13.13 -8.82 -11.51
N GLN A 73 11.81 -8.94 -11.31
CA GLN A 73 10.92 -7.82 -11.07
C GLN A 73 10.68 -7.62 -9.57
N ARG A 74 10.69 -6.36 -9.14
CA ARG A 74 10.39 -5.99 -7.75
C ARG A 74 8.92 -5.64 -7.59
N PHE A 75 8.33 -6.16 -6.51
CA PHE A 75 6.96 -5.95 -6.10
C PHE A 75 6.95 -5.32 -4.72
N LEU A 76 6.08 -4.33 -4.54
CA LEU A 76 5.91 -3.62 -3.29
C LEU A 76 4.53 -3.94 -2.75
N ASP A 77 4.49 -4.52 -1.55
CA ASP A 77 3.26 -4.89 -0.89
C ASP A 77 3.12 -4.11 0.42
N LEU A 78 2.02 -3.40 0.56
CA LEU A 78 1.58 -2.82 1.82
C LEU A 78 1.07 -3.94 2.73
N VAL A 79 1.75 -4.09 3.87
CA VAL A 79 1.47 -5.13 4.88
C VAL A 79 1.12 -4.56 6.25
N GLY A 80 1.04 -3.23 6.36
CA GLY A 80 0.63 -2.52 7.56
C GLY A 80 0.52 -1.02 7.29
N PHE A 81 -0.38 -0.34 8.00
CA PHE A 81 -0.58 1.11 7.87
C PHE A 81 -1.11 1.74 9.15
N ASP A 82 -0.25 2.26 10.00
CA ASP A 82 -0.66 2.80 11.29
C ASP A 82 -0.93 4.31 11.20
N LEU A 83 -2.10 4.73 11.68
CA LEU A 83 -2.48 6.14 11.67
C LEU A 83 -1.56 6.92 12.61
N VAL A 84 -1.07 8.07 12.15
CA VAL A 84 -0.43 9.03 13.06
C VAL A 84 -1.54 9.65 13.88
N LYS A 85 -1.70 9.23 15.14
CA LYS A 85 -2.60 9.90 16.07
C LYS A 85 -2.10 11.34 16.25
N LYS A 86 -2.97 12.31 15.97
CA LYS A 86 -2.80 13.70 16.40
C LYS A 86 -2.94 13.80 17.91
#